data_AF-A0A7X3VYK8-F1
#
_entry.id   AF-A0A7X3VYK8-F1
#
_cell.length_a   1.000
_cell.length_b   1.000
_cell.length_c   1.000
_cell.angle_alpha   90.00
_cell.angle_beta   90.00
_cell.angle_gamma   90.00
#
_symmetry.space_group_name_H-M   'P 1'
#
loop_
_entity.id
_entity.type
_entity.pdbx_description
1 polymer ?
#
loop_
_entity_poly.entity_id
_entity_poly.type
_entity_poly.pdbx_seq_one_letter_code
_entity_poly.pdbx_strand_id
1 'polypeptide(L)'
;MRDDAPKYAKPPDTHPVPWRSSSVADSGFVVRITLGEMLIEDGFWIALPNDLALLSLGELFKRVFPTDRSLQQPFLQRLDVKGNPDLPEMYDALVEVFIREELDLCTVDTYVNHGAKLDDSVTIGQHLATNDNPPVLDLVLEQRFSAIDYAVRREDFRDAGEALTWMSSRVLLYFVGALEYVLPTEPDDNAETALLPIAQALVEEGLVERPADSGTFEITELGMEALHEMTAEAENVIERYEVFADVLCDPETGECDFGAGLGIDLRIPIYEAEGLSPVRAVLLVELCDGELVRIDVDWRLAIQDREFFEALLLPVVERPLVDAEDLDGIIDSGFVYMEQQARETSLADEDARLRRSIDPY
;
A
#
# COMPACT_ATOMS: atom_id res chain seq x y z
N MET A 1 33.42 1.44 -11.00
CA MET A 1 33.13 0.07 -11.48
C MET A 1 33.21 -0.84 -10.28
N ARG A 2 32.09 -1.03 -9.58
CA ARG A 2 31.95 -2.10 -8.61
C ARG A 2 31.34 -3.27 -9.38
N ASP A 3 31.96 -4.43 -9.26
CA ASP A 3 31.49 -5.70 -9.80
C ASP A 3 30.08 -6.00 -9.25
N ASP A 4 29.10 -6.09 -10.15
CA ASP A 4 27.80 -6.69 -9.89
C ASP A 4 27.98 -8.21 -9.77
N ALA A 5 28.30 -8.69 -8.57
CA ALA A 5 27.98 -10.07 -8.24
C ALA A 5 26.44 -10.23 -8.34
N PRO A 6 25.91 -11.33 -8.90
CA PRO A 6 24.47 -11.55 -8.88
C PRO A 6 24.01 -11.53 -7.43
N LYS A 7 23.06 -10.63 -7.13
CA LYS A 7 22.50 -10.40 -5.79
C LYS A 7 21.98 -11.69 -5.14
N TYR A 8 21.73 -12.71 -5.97
CA TYR A 8 21.18 -14.00 -5.58
C TYR A 8 22.10 -15.13 -6.09
N ALA A 9 23.10 -15.47 -5.28
CA ALA A 9 23.86 -16.69 -5.48
C ALA A 9 23.13 -17.85 -4.77
N LYS A 10 22.80 -18.89 -5.53
CA LYS A 10 22.23 -20.14 -5.02
C LYS A 10 23.10 -20.64 -3.83
N PRO A 11 22.54 -20.95 -2.65
CA PRO A 11 23.33 -21.62 -1.62
C PRO A 11 23.84 -22.94 -2.20
N PRO A 12 25.13 -23.29 -1.99
CA PRO A 12 25.65 -24.57 -2.41
C PRO A 12 24.94 -25.67 -1.60
N ASP A 13 24.33 -26.62 -2.30
CA ASP A 13 23.78 -27.88 -1.78
C ASP A 13 22.43 -27.84 -1.04
N THR A 14 21.40 -27.19 -1.61
CA THR A 14 20.02 -27.65 -1.39
C THR A 14 19.68 -28.76 -2.37
N HIS A 15 19.80 -30.01 -1.92
CA HIS A 15 19.23 -31.14 -2.65
C HIS A 15 17.72 -30.93 -2.79
N PRO A 16 17.13 -31.12 -3.98
CA PRO A 16 15.68 -31.08 -4.12
C PRO A 16 15.05 -32.13 -3.20
N VAL A 17 14.07 -31.71 -2.40
CA VAL A 17 13.20 -32.65 -1.67
C VAL A 17 12.64 -33.64 -2.69
N PRO A 18 12.78 -34.96 -2.48
CA PRO A 18 12.34 -35.94 -3.45
C PRO A 18 10.82 -35.88 -3.60
N TRP A 19 10.41 -35.33 -4.73
CA TRP A 19 9.06 -35.28 -5.25
C TRP A 19 8.41 -36.66 -5.15
N ARG A 20 7.33 -36.76 -4.38
CA ARG A 20 6.42 -37.91 -4.41
C ARG A 20 5.06 -37.45 -4.90
N SER A 21 4.99 -37.02 -6.16
CA SER A 21 3.69 -36.96 -6.82
C SER A 21 3.23 -38.40 -7.05
N SER A 22 2.05 -38.74 -6.54
CA SER A 22 1.44 -40.05 -6.79
C SER A 22 0.50 -40.03 -8.01
N SER A 23 0.52 -38.95 -8.81
CA SER A 23 -0.34 -38.85 -10.01
C SER A 23 0.12 -37.89 -11.10
N VAL A 24 1.43 -37.68 -11.33
CA VAL A 24 1.88 -37.11 -12.63
C VAL A 24 1.91 -38.23 -13.66
N ALA A 25 0.72 -38.68 -14.05
CA ALA A 25 0.51 -39.60 -15.15
C ALA A 25 -0.18 -38.84 -16.29
N ASP A 26 0.54 -37.87 -16.87
CA ASP A 26 0.53 -37.53 -18.30
C ASP A 26 1.42 -36.29 -18.52
N SER A 27 2.09 -36.25 -19.68
CA SER A 27 3.13 -35.30 -20.08
C SER A 27 2.83 -33.81 -19.79
N GLY A 28 3.37 -33.29 -18.68
CA GLY A 28 3.26 -31.90 -18.24
C GLY A 28 4.59 -31.37 -17.69
N PHE A 29 4.54 -30.17 -17.10
CA PHE A 29 5.66 -29.55 -16.39
C PHE A 29 5.18 -29.01 -15.04
N VAL A 30 6.10 -28.67 -14.15
CA VAL A 30 5.79 -28.06 -12.86
C VAL A 30 6.23 -26.61 -12.89
N VAL A 31 5.35 -25.70 -12.45
CA VAL A 31 5.74 -24.33 -12.12
C VAL A 31 5.96 -24.27 -10.62
N ARG A 32 7.07 -23.68 -10.20
CA ARG A 32 7.38 -23.36 -8.81
C ARG A 32 7.65 -21.86 -8.69
N ILE A 33 7.08 -21.24 -7.66
CA ILE A 33 7.13 -19.80 -7.45
C ILE A 33 7.51 -19.52 -6.00
N THR A 34 8.53 -18.69 -5.78
CA THR A 34 8.85 -18.09 -4.48
C THR A 34 8.64 -16.58 -4.51
N LEU A 35 8.38 -15.97 -3.34
CA LEU A 35 8.32 -14.52 -3.17
C LEU A 35 9.63 -14.02 -2.53
N GLY A 36 10.39 -13.19 -3.24
CA GLY A 36 11.65 -12.62 -2.76
C GLY A 36 12.66 -13.68 -2.26
N GLU A 37 13.09 -13.54 -1.01
CA GLU A 37 14.08 -14.41 -0.34
C GLU A 37 13.49 -15.67 0.29
N MET A 38 12.22 -15.99 0.00
CA MET A 38 11.59 -17.20 0.51
C MET A 38 12.35 -18.46 0.10
N LEU A 39 12.46 -19.40 1.04
CA LEU A 39 13.10 -20.69 0.77
C LEU A 39 12.27 -21.46 -0.28
N ILE A 40 12.97 -22.19 -1.14
CA ILE A 40 12.32 -22.89 -2.26
C ILE A 40 11.37 -24.03 -1.81
N GLU A 41 11.53 -24.48 -0.56
CA GLU A 41 10.68 -25.47 0.09
C GLU A 41 9.34 -24.90 0.58
N ASP A 42 9.29 -23.59 0.79
CA ASP A 42 8.08 -22.84 1.17
C ASP A 42 7.41 -22.20 -0.05
N GLY A 43 7.98 -22.36 -1.25
CA GLY A 43 7.44 -21.81 -2.49
C GLY A 43 6.19 -22.55 -2.98
N PHE A 44 5.31 -21.88 -3.71
CA PHE A 44 4.12 -22.44 -4.35
C PHE A 44 4.50 -23.33 -5.54
N TRP A 45 3.71 -24.36 -5.83
CA TRP A 45 3.92 -25.21 -7.00
C TRP A 45 2.61 -25.79 -7.53
N ILE A 46 2.58 -25.95 -8.85
CA ILE A 46 1.46 -26.55 -9.56
C ILE A 46 1.94 -27.34 -10.78
N ALA A 47 1.37 -28.51 -11.00
CA ALA A 47 1.57 -29.28 -12.21
C ALA A 47 0.67 -28.73 -13.34
N LEU A 48 1.27 -28.36 -14.46
CA LEU A 48 0.60 -27.77 -15.62
C LEU A 48 0.72 -28.67 -16.86
N PRO A 49 -0.25 -28.62 -17.78
CA PRO A 49 -0.19 -29.41 -19.00
C PRO A 49 0.77 -28.76 -20.01
N ASN A 50 1.39 -29.59 -20.87
CA ASN A 50 2.46 -29.16 -21.78
C ASN A 50 2.05 -28.11 -22.83
N ASP A 51 0.76 -28.00 -23.16
CA ASP A 51 0.27 -26.96 -24.07
C ASP A 51 0.49 -25.55 -23.52
N LEU A 52 0.51 -25.37 -22.19
CA LEU A 52 0.81 -24.08 -21.56
C LEU A 52 2.29 -23.69 -21.68
N ALA A 53 3.21 -24.62 -21.99
CA ALA A 53 4.62 -24.30 -22.18
C ALA A 53 4.89 -23.47 -23.46
N LEU A 54 3.90 -23.36 -24.36
CA LEU A 54 3.97 -22.56 -25.58
C LEU A 54 3.61 -21.08 -25.35
N LEU A 55 3.03 -20.75 -24.20
CA LEU A 55 2.64 -19.39 -23.86
C LEU A 55 3.85 -18.51 -23.54
N SER A 56 3.66 -17.20 -23.66
CA SER A 56 4.55 -16.23 -23.02
C SER A 56 4.40 -16.29 -21.49
N LEU A 57 5.36 -15.75 -20.76
CA LEU A 57 5.29 -15.67 -19.30
C LEU A 57 4.05 -14.89 -18.82
N GLY A 58 3.79 -13.72 -19.39
CA GLY A 58 2.60 -12.94 -19.05
C GLY A 58 1.29 -13.65 -19.40
N GLU A 59 1.23 -14.37 -20.54
CA GLU A 59 0.07 -15.18 -20.90
C GLU A 59 -0.13 -16.37 -19.94
N LEU A 60 0.95 -16.99 -19.48
CA LEU A 60 0.90 -18.04 -18.48
C LEU A 60 0.30 -17.52 -17.17
N PHE A 61 0.79 -16.39 -16.65
CA PHE A 61 0.28 -15.82 -15.40
C PHE A 61 -1.19 -15.48 -15.48
N LYS A 62 -1.63 -14.77 -16.53
CA LYS A 62 -3.06 -14.48 -16.76
C LYS A 62 -3.92 -15.73 -16.86
N ARG A 63 -3.36 -16.83 -17.38
CA ARG A 63 -4.09 -18.09 -17.54
C ARG A 63 -4.18 -18.88 -16.25
N VAL A 64 -3.09 -18.92 -15.46
CA VAL A 64 -2.94 -19.77 -14.26
C VAL A 64 -3.43 -19.06 -13.01
N PHE A 65 -3.27 -17.74 -12.92
CA PHE A 65 -3.71 -16.88 -11.83
C PHE A 65 -4.72 -15.83 -12.34
N PRO A 66 -5.88 -16.24 -12.89
CA PRO A 66 -6.87 -15.30 -13.37
C PRO A 66 -7.50 -14.53 -12.21
N THR A 67 -7.78 -13.25 -12.43
CA THR A 67 -8.46 -12.38 -11.46
C THR A 67 -9.93 -12.76 -11.26
N ASP A 68 -10.57 -13.35 -12.27
CA ASP A 68 -11.92 -13.92 -12.16
C ASP A 68 -11.90 -15.26 -11.39
N ARG A 69 -12.51 -15.26 -10.20
CA ARG A 69 -12.66 -16.44 -9.32
C ARG A 69 -13.30 -17.64 -10.02
N SER A 70 -14.20 -17.43 -10.98
CA SER A 70 -14.86 -18.51 -11.72
C SER A 70 -13.86 -19.30 -12.60
N LEU A 71 -12.77 -18.66 -13.02
CA LEU A 71 -11.73 -19.26 -13.86
C LEU A 71 -10.63 -19.97 -13.07
N GLN A 72 -10.59 -19.83 -11.75
CA GLN A 72 -9.56 -20.40 -10.86
C GLN A 72 -9.80 -21.89 -10.55
N GLN A 73 -11.07 -22.34 -10.55
CA GLN A 73 -11.46 -23.71 -10.19
C GLN A 73 -10.67 -24.84 -10.88
N PRO A 74 -10.36 -24.79 -12.18
CA PRO A 74 -9.55 -25.82 -12.84
C PRO A 74 -8.13 -25.94 -12.31
N PHE A 75 -7.55 -24.88 -11.75
CA PHE A 75 -6.20 -24.87 -11.18
C PHE A 75 -6.21 -25.31 -9.72
N LEU A 76 -7.19 -24.86 -8.94
CA LEU A 76 -7.39 -25.34 -7.56
C LEU A 76 -7.53 -26.87 -7.50
N GLN A 77 -8.25 -27.47 -8.45
CA GLN A 77 -8.41 -28.93 -8.56
C GLN A 77 -7.11 -29.68 -8.91
N ARG A 78 -6.07 -28.98 -9.40
CA ARG A 78 -4.76 -29.55 -9.72
C ARG A 78 -3.77 -29.48 -8.57
N LEU A 79 -4.08 -28.73 -7.50
CA LEU A 79 -3.19 -28.60 -6.35
C LEU A 79 -3.10 -29.92 -5.59
N ASP A 80 -1.86 -30.31 -5.25
CA ASP A 80 -1.62 -31.51 -4.43
C ASP A 80 -1.80 -31.19 -2.94
N VAL A 81 -3.05 -30.96 -2.54
CA VAL A 81 -3.44 -30.62 -1.15
C VAL A 81 -3.04 -31.72 -0.16
N LYS A 82 -2.82 -32.96 -0.63
CA LYS A 82 -2.31 -34.04 0.23
C LYS A 82 -0.81 -33.90 0.50
N GLY A 83 -0.06 -33.41 -0.48
CA GLY A 83 1.37 -33.13 -0.37
C GLY A 83 1.65 -31.86 0.42
N ASN A 84 0.85 -30.81 0.21
CA ASN A 84 0.86 -29.60 1.02
C ASN A 84 -0.55 -29.01 1.14
N PRO A 85 -1.13 -28.99 2.36
CA PRO A 85 -2.46 -28.45 2.59
C PRO A 85 -2.56 -26.94 2.36
N ASP A 86 -1.44 -26.20 2.37
CA ASP A 86 -1.41 -24.73 2.30
C ASP A 86 -1.43 -24.22 0.85
N LEU A 87 -1.27 -25.10 -0.15
CA LEU A 87 -1.26 -24.74 -1.56
C LEU A 87 -2.44 -23.88 -2.03
N PRO A 88 -3.69 -24.10 -1.59
CA PRO A 88 -4.82 -23.25 -1.95
C PRO A 88 -4.65 -21.82 -1.42
N GLU A 89 -4.23 -21.63 -0.16
CA GLU A 89 -4.01 -20.31 0.42
C GLU A 89 -2.85 -19.59 -0.27
N MET A 90 -1.78 -20.31 -0.61
CA MET A 90 -0.66 -19.76 -1.39
C MET A 90 -1.08 -19.37 -2.82
N TYR A 91 -1.99 -20.13 -3.44
CA TYR A 91 -2.56 -19.79 -4.74
C TYR A 91 -3.36 -18.49 -4.66
N ASP A 92 -4.21 -18.35 -3.64
CA ASP A 92 -5.01 -17.14 -3.43
C ASP A 92 -4.11 -15.91 -3.19
N ALA A 93 -3.04 -16.06 -2.39
CA ALA A 93 -2.05 -15.00 -2.18
C ALA A 93 -1.35 -14.58 -3.49
N LEU A 94 -1.00 -15.53 -4.36
CA LEU A 94 -0.41 -15.22 -5.68
C LEU A 94 -1.40 -14.54 -6.62
N VAL A 95 -2.66 -14.98 -6.63
CA VAL A 95 -3.73 -14.29 -7.36
C VAL A 95 -3.84 -12.85 -6.87
N GLU A 96 -3.81 -12.62 -5.56
CA GLU A 96 -3.86 -11.28 -4.99
C GLU A 96 -2.69 -10.38 -5.44
N VAL A 97 -1.47 -10.93 -5.50
CA VAL A 97 -0.30 -10.21 -6.04
C VAL A 97 -0.56 -9.71 -7.46
N PHE A 98 -1.11 -10.55 -8.33
CA PHE A 98 -1.42 -10.16 -9.71
C PHE A 98 -2.62 -9.21 -9.81
N ILE A 99 -3.63 -9.32 -8.94
CA ILE A 99 -4.71 -8.32 -8.84
C ILE A 99 -4.13 -6.96 -8.45
N ARG A 100 -3.25 -6.90 -7.46
CA ARG A 100 -2.60 -5.66 -7.03
C ARG A 100 -1.75 -5.03 -8.13
N GLU A 101 -1.08 -5.85 -8.93
CA GLU A 101 -0.35 -5.38 -10.11
C GLU A 101 -1.28 -4.84 -11.20
N GLU A 102 -2.38 -5.53 -11.51
CA GLU A 102 -3.40 -5.04 -12.47
C GLU A 102 -4.05 -3.73 -12.02
N LEU A 103 -4.15 -3.50 -10.70
CA LEU A 103 -4.63 -2.27 -10.08
C LEU A 103 -3.53 -1.20 -9.89
N ASP A 104 -2.34 -1.41 -10.46
CA ASP A 104 -1.19 -0.51 -10.36
C ASP A 104 -0.68 -0.25 -8.91
N LEU A 105 -1.10 -1.05 -7.92
CA LEU A 105 -0.71 -0.91 -6.51
C LEU A 105 0.71 -1.37 -6.22
N CYS A 106 1.20 -2.32 -7.03
CA CYS A 106 2.57 -2.81 -6.95
C CYS A 106 3.11 -3.13 -8.35
N THR A 107 4.42 -3.32 -8.43
CA THR A 107 5.06 -3.92 -9.61
C THR A 107 5.62 -5.29 -9.25
N VAL A 108 5.57 -6.25 -10.17
CA VAL A 108 6.13 -7.59 -9.97
C VAL A 108 7.28 -7.83 -10.95
N ASP A 109 8.48 -7.99 -10.43
CA ASP A 109 9.63 -8.42 -11.22
C ASP A 109 9.76 -9.95 -11.15
N THR A 110 9.85 -10.62 -12.30
CA THR A 110 10.00 -12.09 -12.36
C THR A 110 11.43 -12.51 -12.72
N TYR A 111 11.97 -13.51 -12.03
CA TYR A 111 13.31 -14.05 -12.25
C TYR A 111 13.29 -15.57 -12.38
N VAL A 112 14.17 -16.14 -13.22
CA VAL A 112 14.31 -17.62 -13.32
C VAL A 112 15.36 -18.15 -12.35
N ASN A 113 15.00 -19.09 -11.47
CA ASN A 113 15.92 -19.80 -10.57
C ASN A 113 16.88 -18.85 -9.79
N HIS A 114 16.36 -17.74 -9.27
CA HIS A 114 17.14 -16.65 -8.63
C HIS A 114 18.24 -16.04 -9.53
N GLY A 115 18.06 -16.12 -10.86
CA GLY A 115 19.04 -15.69 -11.85
C GLY A 115 18.61 -14.44 -12.60
N ALA A 116 18.53 -14.56 -13.94
CA ALA A 116 18.18 -13.43 -14.79
C ALA A 116 16.71 -13.03 -14.65
N LYS A 117 16.46 -11.72 -14.71
CA LYS A 117 15.11 -11.16 -14.87
C LYS A 117 14.51 -11.63 -16.19
N LEU A 118 13.26 -12.05 -16.16
CA LEU A 118 12.48 -12.42 -17.33
C LEU A 118 11.58 -11.27 -17.76
N ASP A 119 11.34 -11.17 -19.06
CA ASP A 119 10.35 -10.28 -19.66
C ASP A 119 9.06 -11.08 -19.93
N ASP A 120 7.90 -10.46 -19.83
CA ASP A 120 6.61 -11.13 -20.01
C ASP A 120 6.42 -11.78 -21.39
N SER A 121 7.18 -11.33 -22.38
CA SER A 121 7.15 -11.85 -23.75
C SER A 121 7.93 -13.14 -23.96
N VAL A 122 8.75 -13.59 -22.99
CA VAL A 122 9.55 -14.81 -23.14
C VAL A 122 8.68 -16.06 -23.14
N THR A 123 8.99 -17.02 -24.02
CA THR A 123 8.26 -18.28 -24.10
C THR A 123 8.71 -19.24 -23.00
N ILE A 124 7.76 -19.79 -22.25
CA ILE A 124 8.01 -20.66 -21.08
C ILE A 124 8.89 -21.86 -21.42
N GLY A 125 8.63 -22.52 -22.54
CA GLY A 125 9.36 -23.74 -22.95
C GLY A 125 10.88 -23.55 -23.07
N GLN A 126 11.38 -22.32 -23.24
CA GLN A 126 12.81 -22.02 -23.31
C GLN A 126 13.50 -22.02 -21.94
N HIS A 127 12.72 -21.91 -20.86
CA HIS A 127 13.20 -21.78 -19.49
C HIS A 127 12.94 -23.01 -18.61
N LEU A 128 12.38 -24.08 -19.18
CA LEU A 128 12.14 -25.33 -18.47
C LEU A 128 13.46 -26.07 -18.19
N ALA A 129 13.68 -26.44 -16.93
CA ALA A 129 14.71 -27.36 -16.52
C ALA A 129 14.34 -28.79 -16.94
N THR A 130 14.70 -29.18 -18.16
CA THR A 130 14.37 -30.51 -18.73
C THR A 130 15.18 -31.67 -18.13
N ASN A 131 16.15 -31.38 -17.27
CA ASN A 131 16.89 -32.40 -16.53
C ASN A 131 16.06 -33.00 -15.39
N ASP A 132 15.02 -32.29 -14.96
CA ASP A 132 14.04 -32.77 -14.00
C ASP A 132 12.92 -33.55 -14.72
N ASN A 133 12.31 -34.51 -14.01
CA ASN A 133 11.20 -35.28 -14.54
C ASN A 133 10.05 -35.32 -13.51
N PRO A 134 8.96 -34.56 -13.74
CA PRO A 134 8.69 -33.70 -14.91
C PRO A 134 9.60 -32.45 -14.99
N PRO A 135 9.74 -31.80 -16.16
CA PRO A 135 10.46 -30.54 -16.29
C PRO A 135 9.91 -29.46 -15.34
N VAL A 136 10.79 -28.59 -14.85
CA VAL A 136 10.43 -27.55 -13.86
C VAL A 136 10.69 -26.15 -14.39
N LEU A 137 9.74 -25.24 -14.20
CA LEU A 137 9.92 -23.80 -14.30
C LEU A 137 10.05 -23.21 -12.89
N ASP A 138 11.24 -22.76 -12.54
CA ASP A 138 11.52 -22.12 -11.24
C ASP A 138 11.49 -20.61 -11.38
N LEU A 139 10.54 -19.96 -10.71
CA LEU A 139 10.34 -18.52 -10.72
C LEU A 139 10.50 -17.92 -9.32
N VAL A 140 11.05 -16.73 -9.29
CA VAL A 140 11.07 -15.85 -8.11
C VAL A 140 10.36 -14.58 -8.49
N LEU A 141 9.36 -14.20 -7.71
CA LEU A 141 8.64 -12.94 -7.87
C LEU A 141 9.12 -11.95 -6.81
N GLU A 142 9.52 -10.75 -7.25
CA GLU A 142 9.76 -9.62 -6.36
C GLU A 142 8.62 -8.61 -6.52
N GLN A 143 7.73 -8.57 -5.53
CA GLN A 143 6.70 -7.56 -5.42
C GLN A 143 7.29 -6.28 -4.79
N ARG A 144 7.05 -5.13 -5.41
CA ARG A 144 7.46 -3.83 -4.88
C ARG A 144 6.28 -2.87 -4.83
N PHE A 145 6.10 -2.27 -3.66
CA PHE A 145 5.10 -1.24 -3.40
C PHE A 145 5.74 0.14 -3.49
N SER A 146 5.00 1.10 -4.05
CA SER A 146 5.45 2.49 -4.21
C SER A 146 4.22 3.40 -4.25
N ALA A 147 3.90 4.02 -3.11
CA ALA A 147 2.77 4.94 -2.98
C ALA A 147 3.00 6.21 -3.80
N ILE A 148 4.26 6.64 -3.93
CA ILE A 148 4.60 7.83 -4.71
C ILE A 148 4.43 7.54 -6.21
N ASP A 149 4.95 6.42 -6.72
CA ASP A 149 4.76 6.10 -8.14
C ASP A 149 3.29 5.78 -8.44
N TYR A 150 2.56 5.22 -7.47
CA TYR A 150 1.12 5.01 -7.56
C TYR A 150 0.38 6.34 -7.76
N ALA A 151 0.66 7.36 -6.94
CA ALA A 151 0.06 8.68 -7.07
C ALA A 151 0.39 9.35 -8.42
N VAL A 152 1.61 9.15 -8.93
CA VAL A 152 1.99 9.64 -10.27
C VAL A 152 1.21 8.93 -11.38
N ARG A 153 1.04 7.60 -11.31
CA ARG A 153 0.22 6.85 -12.28
C ARG A 153 -1.24 7.28 -12.26
N ARG A 154 -1.76 7.67 -11.10
CA ARG A 154 -3.11 8.23 -10.92
C ARG A 154 -3.27 9.68 -11.37
N GLU A 155 -2.18 10.33 -11.79
CA GLU A 155 -2.17 11.76 -12.14
C GLU A 155 -2.46 12.71 -10.97
N ASP A 156 -2.35 12.23 -9.72
CA ASP A 156 -2.42 13.09 -8.51
C ASP A 156 -1.22 14.04 -8.46
N PHE A 157 -0.07 13.58 -8.98
CA PHE A 157 1.15 14.36 -9.19
C PHE A 157 1.71 14.07 -10.58
N ARG A 158 2.43 15.03 -11.15
CA ARG A 158 3.06 14.91 -12.47
C ARG A 158 4.23 13.93 -12.48
N ASP A 159 5.04 13.97 -11.41
CA ASP A 159 6.19 13.11 -11.22
C ASP A 159 6.53 12.97 -9.74
N ALA A 160 7.40 11.99 -9.43
CA ALA A 160 7.79 11.70 -8.05
C ALA A 160 8.53 12.87 -7.37
N GLY A 161 9.19 13.74 -8.15
CA GLY A 161 9.86 14.92 -7.62
C GLY A 161 8.85 15.95 -7.12
N GLU A 162 7.82 16.24 -7.91
CA GLU A 162 6.71 17.12 -7.50
C GLU A 162 6.01 16.59 -6.24
N ALA A 163 5.75 15.28 -6.18
CA ALA A 163 5.17 14.64 -4.99
C ALA A 163 6.07 14.84 -3.75
N LEU A 164 7.36 14.52 -3.84
CA LEU A 164 8.30 14.67 -2.72
C LEU A 164 8.47 16.13 -2.27
N THR A 165 8.55 17.07 -3.22
CA THR A 165 8.59 18.50 -2.89
C THR A 165 7.32 18.94 -2.19
N TRP A 166 6.15 18.53 -2.68
CA TRP A 166 4.89 18.86 -2.03
C TRP A 166 4.84 18.30 -0.60
N MET A 167 5.11 17.01 -0.41
CA MET A 167 5.04 16.36 0.91
C MET A 167 6.04 16.98 1.90
N SER A 168 7.30 17.12 1.51
CA SER A 168 8.35 17.71 2.37
C SER A 168 8.04 19.16 2.76
N SER A 169 7.53 19.97 1.82
CA SER A 169 7.09 21.34 2.09
C SER A 169 5.92 21.39 3.07
N ARG A 170 4.92 20.50 2.94
CA ARG A 170 3.77 20.47 3.86
C ARG A 170 4.15 20.00 5.26
N VAL A 171 5.04 19.02 5.37
CA VAL A 171 5.59 18.61 6.67
C VAL A 171 6.35 19.79 7.29
N LEU A 172 7.29 20.43 6.59
CA LEU A 172 8.06 21.54 7.16
C LEU A 172 7.16 22.72 7.56
N LEU A 173 6.17 23.07 6.74
CA LEU A 173 5.20 24.12 7.06
C LEU A 173 4.43 23.80 8.34
N TYR A 174 3.98 22.55 8.51
CA TYR A 174 3.32 22.11 9.72
C TYR A 174 4.22 22.24 10.96
N PHE A 175 5.49 21.82 10.86
CA PHE A 175 6.43 21.93 11.97
C PHE A 175 6.72 23.39 12.35
N VAL A 176 6.94 24.27 11.37
CA VAL A 176 7.21 25.69 11.63
C VAL A 176 5.96 26.41 12.17
N GLY A 177 4.79 26.14 11.60
CA GLY A 177 3.56 26.87 11.91
C GLY A 177 2.75 26.30 13.08
N ALA A 178 2.50 24.99 13.12
CA ALA A 178 1.66 24.36 14.14
C ALA A 178 2.46 23.90 15.36
N LEU A 179 3.68 23.38 15.15
CA LEU A 179 4.56 22.91 16.24
C LEU A 179 5.56 23.97 16.71
N GLU A 180 5.50 25.19 16.16
CA GLU A 180 6.36 26.32 16.50
C GLU A 180 7.87 25.99 16.43
N TYR A 181 8.27 25.11 15.51
CA TYR A 181 9.68 24.78 15.30
C TYR A 181 10.45 26.00 14.80
N VAL A 182 11.48 26.39 15.55
CA VAL A 182 12.34 27.54 15.21
C VAL A 182 13.37 27.10 14.19
N LEU A 183 13.12 27.41 12.92
CA LEU A 183 14.04 27.08 11.82
C LEU A 183 15.07 28.21 11.63
N PRO A 184 16.38 27.97 11.89
CA PRO A 184 17.41 29.00 11.72
C PRO A 184 17.74 29.25 10.25
N THR A 185 18.13 30.49 9.93
CA THR A 185 18.62 30.86 8.60
C THR A 185 20.08 30.50 8.36
N GLU A 186 20.83 30.37 9.45
CA GLU A 186 22.23 29.92 9.50
C GLU A 186 22.30 28.72 10.44
N PRO A 187 22.08 27.49 9.93
CA PRO A 187 22.01 26.29 10.75
C PRO A 187 23.37 25.89 11.31
N ASP A 188 23.37 25.36 12.53
CA ASP A 188 24.58 24.92 13.24
C ASP A 188 24.84 23.41 13.09
N ASP A 189 23.85 22.65 12.61
CA ASP A 189 23.94 21.21 12.40
C ASP A 189 23.54 20.77 10.99
N ASN A 190 23.89 19.52 10.66
CA ASN A 190 23.60 18.94 9.34
C ASN A 190 22.10 18.74 9.09
N ALA A 191 21.31 18.50 10.14
CA ALA A 191 19.89 18.23 10.02
C ALA A 191 19.13 19.50 9.63
N GLU A 192 19.42 20.62 10.28
CA GLU A 192 18.88 21.93 9.94
C GLU A 192 19.40 22.44 8.58
N THR A 193 20.67 22.17 8.27
CA THR A 193 21.23 22.47 6.94
C THR A 193 20.43 21.78 5.84
N ALA A 194 19.98 20.57 6.10
CA ALA A 194 19.21 19.78 5.16
C ALA A 194 17.81 20.39 4.92
N LEU A 195 17.24 21.16 5.85
CA LEU A 195 15.93 21.79 5.70
C LEU A 195 15.94 23.03 4.79
N LEU A 196 17.10 23.66 4.56
CA LEU A 196 17.20 24.91 3.81
C LEU A 196 16.62 24.87 2.39
N PRO A 197 16.81 23.81 1.57
CA PRO A 197 16.18 23.73 0.26
C PRO A 197 14.65 23.71 0.32
N ILE A 198 14.07 23.03 1.31
CA ILE A 198 12.61 22.97 1.51
C ILE A 198 12.09 24.33 1.98
N ALA A 199 12.79 24.96 2.92
CA ALA A 199 12.47 26.31 3.38
C ALA A 199 12.51 27.34 2.25
N GLN A 200 13.49 27.22 1.35
CA GLN A 200 13.59 28.06 0.17
C GLN A 200 12.41 27.85 -0.80
N ALA A 201 11.93 26.61 -0.97
CA ALA A 201 10.72 26.34 -1.74
C ALA A 201 9.48 26.99 -1.10
N LEU A 202 9.34 26.92 0.23
CA LEU A 202 8.27 27.61 0.96
C LEU A 202 8.34 29.14 0.83
N VAL A 203 9.56 29.71 0.77
CA VAL A 203 9.77 31.14 0.49
C VAL A 203 9.35 31.50 -0.93
N GLU A 204 9.64 30.65 -1.91
CA GLU A 204 9.22 30.85 -3.30
C GLU A 204 7.70 30.75 -3.48
N GLU A 205 7.03 29.90 -2.69
CA GLU A 205 5.56 29.83 -2.57
C GLU A 205 4.97 31.00 -1.76
N GLY A 206 5.79 31.77 -1.06
CA GLY A 206 5.35 32.89 -0.20
C GLY A 206 4.72 32.45 1.13
N LEU A 207 4.87 31.18 1.51
CA LEU A 207 4.31 30.61 2.74
C LEU A 207 5.18 30.90 3.97
N VAL A 208 6.48 31.08 3.75
CA VAL A 208 7.46 31.42 4.77
C VAL A 208 8.27 32.61 4.27
N GLU A 209 8.76 33.45 5.18
CA GLU A 209 9.68 34.52 4.88
C GLU A 209 10.97 34.41 5.67
N ARG A 210 11.99 35.15 5.20
CA ARG A 210 13.28 35.25 5.85
C ARG A 210 13.53 36.71 6.24
N PRO A 211 13.08 37.15 7.43
CA PRO A 211 13.34 38.49 7.91
C PRO A 211 14.85 38.73 8.06
N ALA A 212 15.32 39.92 7.68
CA ALA A 212 16.75 40.23 7.66
C ALA A 212 17.42 40.19 9.05
N ASP A 213 16.64 40.44 10.11
CA ASP A 213 17.15 40.65 11.46
C ASP A 213 16.71 39.56 12.48
N SER A 214 15.90 38.57 12.07
CA SER A 214 15.38 37.52 12.99
C SER A 214 16.33 36.33 13.16
N GLY A 215 17.22 36.10 12.18
CA GLY A 215 18.07 34.89 12.13
C GLY A 215 17.29 33.57 11.97
N THR A 216 15.98 33.65 11.73
CA THR A 216 15.05 32.51 11.65
C THR A 216 14.06 32.72 10.52
N PHE A 217 13.54 31.62 10.00
CA PHE A 217 12.41 31.66 9.07
C PHE A 217 11.10 31.86 9.84
N GLU A 218 10.19 32.66 9.30
CA GLU A 218 8.91 32.98 9.92
C GLU A 218 7.75 32.66 8.95
N ILE A 219 6.67 32.08 9.45
CA ILE A 219 5.47 31.81 8.64
C ILE A 219 4.78 33.12 8.26
N THR A 220 4.36 33.26 7.01
CA THR A 220 3.62 34.45 6.54
C THR A 220 2.13 34.32 6.84
N GLU A 221 1.35 35.39 6.65
CA GLU A 221 -0.11 35.30 6.71
C GLU A 221 -0.66 34.27 5.71
N LEU A 222 -0.08 34.20 4.49
CA LEU A 222 -0.45 33.22 3.47
C LEU A 222 -0.07 31.79 3.90
N GLY A 223 1.09 31.62 4.53
CA GLY A 223 1.49 30.33 5.11
C GLY A 223 0.54 29.87 6.20
N MET A 224 0.09 30.78 7.06
CA MET A 224 -0.85 30.48 8.12
C MET A 224 -2.24 30.11 7.57
N GLU A 225 -2.71 30.80 6.51
CA GLU A 225 -3.94 30.43 5.81
C GLU A 225 -3.81 29.02 5.18
N ALA A 226 -2.71 28.74 4.49
CA ALA A 226 -2.45 27.42 3.92
C ALA A 226 -2.37 26.31 4.99
N LEU A 227 -1.82 26.61 6.16
CA LEU A 227 -1.81 25.69 7.31
C LEU A 227 -3.23 25.41 7.80
N HIS A 228 -4.05 26.44 7.98
CA HIS A 228 -5.46 26.27 8.38
C HIS A 228 -6.27 25.48 7.34
N GLU A 229 -6.07 25.72 6.05
CA GLU A 229 -6.71 24.94 4.98
C GLU A 229 -6.33 23.46 5.06
N MET A 230 -5.04 23.19 5.26
CA MET A 230 -4.52 21.82 5.39
C MET A 230 -5.11 21.10 6.62
N THR A 231 -5.18 21.78 7.76
CA THR A 231 -5.79 21.22 8.98
C THR A 231 -7.29 20.99 8.81
N ALA A 232 -8.01 21.96 8.24
CA ALA A 232 -9.45 21.81 7.99
C ALA A 232 -9.75 20.68 6.99
N GLU A 233 -8.87 20.48 5.99
CA GLU A 233 -8.98 19.34 5.08
C GLU A 233 -8.80 18.01 5.81
N ALA A 234 -7.76 17.89 6.64
CA ALA A 234 -7.51 16.69 7.44
C ALA A 234 -8.68 16.38 8.39
N GLU A 235 -9.16 17.39 9.13
CA GLU A 235 -10.33 17.26 10.02
C GLU A 235 -11.57 16.78 9.26
N ASN A 236 -11.86 17.37 8.10
CA ASN A 236 -13.00 16.94 7.28
C ASN A 236 -12.84 15.50 6.74
N VAL A 237 -11.62 15.06 6.42
CA VAL A 237 -11.35 13.66 6.06
C VAL A 237 -11.59 12.74 7.24
N ILE A 238 -11.07 13.07 8.42
CA ILE A 238 -11.27 12.29 9.65
C ILE A 238 -12.76 12.20 9.97
N GLU A 239 -13.46 13.33 10.08
CA GLU A 239 -14.88 13.40 10.43
C GLU A 239 -15.77 12.60 9.45
N ARG A 240 -15.48 12.63 8.14
CA ARG A 240 -16.29 11.89 7.15
C ARG A 240 -15.99 10.41 7.10
N TYR A 241 -14.76 9.99 7.38
CA TYR A 241 -14.32 8.64 7.00
C TYR A 241 -13.76 7.80 8.15
N GLU A 242 -13.57 8.35 9.35
CA GLU A 242 -13.11 7.59 10.52
C GLU A 242 -14.03 6.39 10.85
N VAL A 243 -15.34 6.50 10.55
CA VAL A 243 -16.29 5.38 10.67
C VAL A 243 -15.84 4.12 9.92
N PHE A 244 -15.07 4.27 8.84
CA PHE A 244 -14.59 3.18 8.00
C PHE A 244 -13.20 2.64 8.40
N ALA A 245 -12.64 3.10 9.51
CA ALA A 245 -11.37 2.57 10.03
C ALA A 245 -11.50 1.11 10.52
N ASP A 246 -12.73 0.64 10.75
CA ASP A 246 -13.02 -0.68 11.30
C ASP A 246 -14.39 -1.17 10.82
N VAL A 247 -14.39 -1.79 9.62
CA VAL A 247 -15.60 -2.28 8.95
C VAL A 247 -15.64 -3.80 8.96
N LEU A 248 -16.73 -4.37 9.46
CA LEU A 248 -17.00 -5.81 9.42
C LEU A 248 -18.32 -6.04 8.68
N CYS A 249 -18.27 -6.66 7.50
CA CYS A 249 -19.47 -6.98 6.73
C CYS A 249 -19.72 -8.49 6.69
N ASP A 250 -20.99 -8.87 6.85
CA ASP A 250 -21.45 -10.23 6.65
C ASP A 250 -21.61 -10.50 5.13
N PRO A 251 -20.87 -11.47 4.57
CA PRO A 251 -20.89 -11.74 3.13
C PRO A 251 -22.21 -12.37 2.63
N GLU A 252 -23.04 -12.94 3.52
CA GLU A 252 -24.33 -13.53 3.16
C GLU A 252 -25.46 -12.50 3.17
N THR A 253 -25.43 -11.55 4.11
CA THR A 253 -26.51 -10.56 4.29
C THR A 253 -26.18 -9.19 3.71
N GLY A 254 -24.90 -8.85 3.55
CA GLY A 254 -24.43 -7.53 3.19
C GLY A 254 -24.57 -6.49 4.33
N GLU A 255 -24.92 -6.93 5.54
CA GLU A 255 -24.98 -6.05 6.71
C GLU A 255 -23.56 -5.74 7.21
N CYS A 256 -23.29 -4.47 7.51
CA CYS A 256 -21.99 -4.01 7.98
C CYS A 256 -22.09 -3.40 9.39
N ASP A 257 -21.20 -3.83 10.26
CA ASP A 257 -20.94 -3.26 11.56
C ASP A 257 -19.69 -2.35 11.49
N PHE A 258 -19.75 -1.22 12.19
CA PHE A 258 -18.69 -0.22 12.23
C PHE A 258 -18.16 -0.06 13.67
N GLY A 259 -16.85 -0.08 13.87
CA GLY A 259 -16.23 0.14 15.18
C GLY A 259 -16.34 -1.04 16.17
N ALA A 260 -16.46 -2.27 15.66
CA ALA A 260 -16.58 -3.50 16.46
C ALA A 260 -15.24 -4.03 17.05
N GLY A 261 -14.11 -3.48 16.62
CA GLY A 261 -12.73 -3.86 16.96
C GLY A 261 -12.24 -5.14 16.27
N LEU A 262 -12.93 -5.60 15.22
CA LEU A 262 -12.69 -6.88 14.54
C LEU A 262 -12.73 -6.77 13.00
N GLY A 263 -13.01 -5.59 12.48
CA GLY A 263 -13.11 -5.29 11.06
C GLY A 263 -11.77 -4.93 10.43
N ILE A 264 -11.86 -4.47 9.19
CA ILE A 264 -10.73 -4.04 8.37
C ILE A 264 -10.82 -2.53 8.10
N ASP A 265 -9.67 -1.88 7.93
CA ASP A 265 -9.61 -0.47 7.57
C ASP A 265 -9.89 -0.29 6.07
N LEU A 266 -11.02 0.31 5.75
CA LEU A 266 -11.48 0.57 4.39
C LEU A 266 -11.40 2.04 3.99
N ARG A 267 -10.78 2.90 4.81
CA ARG A 267 -10.69 4.33 4.52
C ARG A 267 -10.04 4.61 3.17
N ILE A 268 -8.94 3.92 2.86
CA ILE A 268 -8.16 4.18 1.64
C ILE A 268 -8.92 3.79 0.36
N PRO A 269 -9.50 2.58 0.23
CA PRO A 269 -10.40 2.27 -0.89
C PRO A 269 -11.55 3.28 -1.03
N ILE A 270 -12.13 3.73 0.10
CA ILE A 270 -13.24 4.70 0.10
C ILE A 270 -12.78 6.09 -0.35
N TYR A 271 -11.59 6.54 0.06
CA TYR A 271 -11.01 7.79 -0.44
C TYR A 271 -10.96 7.78 -1.97
N GLU A 272 -10.53 6.66 -2.57
CA GLU A 272 -10.47 6.55 -4.03
C GLU A 272 -11.86 6.54 -4.68
N ALA A 273 -12.81 5.80 -4.12
CA ALA A 273 -14.19 5.75 -4.62
C ALA A 273 -14.86 7.13 -4.57
N GLU A 274 -14.59 7.91 -3.53
CA GLU A 274 -15.09 9.28 -3.33
C GLU A 274 -14.27 10.35 -4.09
N GLY A 275 -13.28 9.95 -4.88
CA GLY A 275 -12.49 10.85 -5.73
C GLY A 275 -11.42 11.67 -5.01
N LEU A 276 -11.01 11.26 -3.82
CA LEU A 276 -9.90 11.85 -3.07
C LEU A 276 -8.57 11.24 -3.50
N SER A 277 -7.49 12.01 -3.41
CA SER A 277 -6.13 11.47 -3.51
C SER A 277 -5.77 10.79 -2.18
N PRO A 278 -5.53 9.47 -2.15
CA PRO A 278 -5.23 8.78 -0.90
C PRO A 278 -3.90 9.19 -0.30
N VAL A 279 -2.89 9.47 -1.15
CA VAL A 279 -1.58 9.96 -0.70
C VAL A 279 -1.71 11.29 0.02
N ARG A 280 -2.49 12.23 -0.55
CA ARG A 280 -2.77 13.51 0.11
C ARG A 280 -3.55 13.30 1.40
N ALA A 281 -4.66 12.57 1.35
CA ALA A 281 -5.52 12.35 2.51
C ALA A 281 -4.74 11.71 3.67
N VAL A 282 -4.03 10.62 3.42
CA VAL A 282 -3.23 9.94 4.45
C VAL A 282 -2.15 10.87 5.01
N LEU A 283 -1.35 11.56 4.17
CA LEU A 283 -0.32 12.45 4.68
C LEU A 283 -0.89 13.55 5.60
N LEU A 284 -2.00 14.18 5.20
CA LEU A 284 -2.59 15.27 5.98
C LEU A 284 -3.17 14.78 7.30
N VAL A 285 -3.82 13.62 7.30
CA VAL A 285 -4.32 12.97 8.52
C VAL A 285 -3.16 12.62 9.45
N GLU A 286 -2.10 11.99 8.95
CA GLU A 286 -0.91 11.62 9.75
C GLU A 286 -0.22 12.84 10.37
N LEU A 287 -0.20 13.98 9.66
CA LEU A 287 0.32 15.24 10.18
C LEU A 287 -0.53 15.79 11.34
N CYS A 288 -1.86 15.80 11.19
CA CYS A 288 -2.76 16.45 12.14
C CYS A 288 -3.15 15.57 13.34
N ASP A 289 -3.25 14.25 13.14
CA ASP A 289 -3.61 13.28 14.19
C ASP A 289 -2.41 12.89 15.08
N GLY A 290 -1.22 13.40 14.75
CA GLY A 290 -0.05 13.42 15.64
C GLY A 290 0.84 12.17 15.60
N GLU A 291 0.56 11.19 14.75
CA GLU A 291 1.39 10.00 14.59
C GLU A 291 2.78 10.32 14.01
N LEU A 292 2.89 11.35 13.16
CA LEU A 292 4.18 11.78 12.60
C LEU A 292 5.17 12.29 13.66
N VAL A 293 4.66 12.81 14.79
CA VAL A 293 5.47 13.26 15.95
C VAL A 293 5.95 12.08 16.81
N ARG A 294 5.38 10.89 16.63
CA ARG A 294 5.70 9.67 17.39
C ARG A 294 6.81 8.83 16.75
N ILE A 295 7.28 9.23 15.56
CA ILE A 295 8.34 8.53 14.83
C ILE A 295 9.69 8.77 15.54
N ASP A 296 10.38 7.68 15.92
CA ASP A 296 11.69 7.70 16.62
C ASP A 296 12.88 8.04 15.70
N VAL A 297 12.63 8.80 14.63
CA VAL A 297 13.61 9.23 13.63
C VAL A 297 13.71 10.75 13.69
N ASP A 298 14.90 11.30 13.46
CA ASP A 298 15.06 12.74 13.31
C ASP A 298 14.35 13.21 12.03
N TRP A 299 13.12 13.70 12.19
CA TRP A 299 12.26 14.14 11.09
C TRP A 299 12.96 15.16 10.18
N ARG A 300 13.87 15.99 10.72
CA ARG A 300 14.60 17.02 9.97
C ARG A 300 15.44 16.44 8.83
N LEU A 301 15.94 15.22 9.02
CA LEU A 301 16.62 14.45 7.98
C LEU A 301 15.62 13.63 7.17
N ALA A 302 14.67 12.98 7.83
CA ALA A 302 13.77 12.02 7.20
C ALA A 302 12.86 12.61 6.11
N ILE A 303 12.42 13.87 6.26
CA ILE A 303 11.48 14.49 5.30
C ILE A 303 12.07 14.77 3.91
N GLN A 304 13.34 14.44 3.68
CA GLN A 304 13.97 14.47 2.35
C GLN A 304 14.10 13.08 1.73
N ASP A 305 13.95 12.04 2.53
CA ASP A 305 14.14 10.68 2.10
C ASP A 305 12.85 10.16 1.49
N ARG A 306 12.94 9.64 0.27
CA ARG A 306 11.80 9.02 -0.39
C ARG A 306 11.26 7.85 0.43
N GLU A 307 12.14 7.04 0.96
CA GLU A 307 11.85 5.85 1.75
C GLU A 307 11.06 6.17 3.02
N PHE A 308 11.25 7.36 3.61
CA PHE A 308 10.45 7.82 4.74
C PHE A 308 8.97 7.97 4.35
N PHE A 309 8.69 8.65 3.22
CA PHE A 309 7.32 8.81 2.74
C PHE A 309 6.72 7.50 2.22
N GLU A 310 7.50 6.65 1.55
CA GLU A 310 7.02 5.32 1.12
C GLU A 310 6.61 4.46 2.33
N ALA A 311 7.37 4.52 3.43
CA ALA A 311 7.02 3.80 4.66
C ALA A 311 5.76 4.39 5.33
N LEU A 312 5.66 5.71 5.41
CA LEU A 312 4.50 6.41 5.97
C LEU A 312 3.22 6.12 5.17
N LEU A 313 3.35 6.08 3.84
CA LEU A 313 2.23 5.92 2.90
C LEU A 313 2.03 4.46 2.46
N LEU A 314 2.75 3.51 3.04
CA LEU A 314 2.62 2.09 2.71
C LEU A 314 1.16 1.59 2.75
N PRO A 315 0.31 2.00 3.72
CA PRO A 315 -1.10 1.63 3.72
C PRO A 315 -1.85 2.02 2.44
N VAL A 316 -1.43 3.06 1.71
CA VAL A 316 -2.05 3.47 0.45
C VAL A 316 -2.04 2.34 -0.57
N VAL A 317 -0.95 1.57 -0.64
CA VAL A 317 -0.75 0.53 -1.65
C VAL A 317 -0.87 -0.89 -1.07
N GLU A 318 -0.64 -1.05 0.23
CA GLU A 318 -0.83 -2.28 1.00
C GLU A 318 -2.18 -2.29 1.75
N ARG A 319 -3.24 -1.86 1.06
CA ARG A 319 -4.61 -1.84 1.59
C ARG A 319 -5.38 -3.13 1.30
N PRO A 320 -6.50 -3.40 2.00
CA PRO A 320 -7.45 -4.44 1.62
C PRO A 320 -8.03 -4.21 0.22
N LEU A 321 -8.29 -5.30 -0.50
CA LEU A 321 -9.01 -5.29 -1.77
C LEU A 321 -10.49 -5.59 -1.52
N VAL A 322 -11.36 -4.75 -2.06
CA VAL A 322 -12.83 -4.89 -1.97
C VAL A 322 -13.41 -4.68 -3.37
N ASP A 323 -14.42 -5.46 -3.73
CA ASP A 323 -15.14 -5.27 -5.00
C ASP A 323 -15.83 -3.89 -5.01
N ALA A 324 -15.90 -3.25 -6.17
CA ALA A 324 -16.54 -1.94 -6.29
C ALA A 324 -18.03 -1.98 -5.92
N GLU A 325 -18.75 -3.05 -6.27
CA GLU A 325 -20.17 -3.19 -5.92
C GLU A 325 -20.37 -3.32 -4.40
N ASP A 326 -19.48 -4.07 -3.73
CA ASP A 326 -19.49 -4.21 -2.27
C ASP A 326 -19.12 -2.88 -1.60
N LEU A 327 -18.12 -2.17 -2.15
CA LEU A 327 -17.63 -0.90 -1.62
C LEU A 327 -18.71 0.19 -1.61
N ASP A 328 -19.49 0.33 -2.68
CA ASP A 328 -20.59 1.30 -2.76
C ASP A 328 -21.64 1.04 -1.66
N GLY A 329 -22.01 -0.23 -1.45
CA GLY A 329 -22.95 -0.63 -0.39
C GLY A 329 -22.43 -0.36 1.02
N ILE A 330 -21.12 -0.54 1.23
CA ILE A 330 -20.44 -0.23 2.49
C ILE A 330 -20.48 1.28 2.76
N ILE A 331 -20.16 2.10 1.76
CA ILE A 331 -20.15 3.57 1.86
C ILE A 331 -21.54 4.09 2.26
N ASP A 332 -22.58 3.65 1.55
CA ASP A 332 -23.97 4.02 1.85
C ASP A 332 -24.36 3.63 3.27
N SER A 333 -24.01 2.41 3.70
CA SER A 333 -24.30 1.92 5.04
C SER A 333 -23.58 2.73 6.12
N GLY A 334 -22.33 3.12 5.88
CA GLY A 334 -21.55 3.93 6.83
C GLY A 334 -22.12 5.35 6.97
N PHE A 335 -22.53 5.99 5.88
CA PHE A 335 -23.18 7.30 5.96
C PHE A 335 -24.52 7.23 6.70
N VAL A 336 -25.33 6.20 6.47
CA VAL A 336 -26.58 5.97 7.22
C VAL A 336 -26.29 5.76 8.71
N TYR A 337 -25.28 4.98 9.05
CA TYR A 337 -24.86 4.74 10.44
C TYR A 337 -24.45 6.05 11.14
N MET A 338 -23.62 6.89 10.49
CA MET A 338 -23.23 8.19 11.04
C MET A 338 -24.44 9.12 11.24
N GLU A 339 -25.39 9.13 10.30
CA GLU A 339 -26.60 9.94 10.41
C GLU A 339 -27.47 9.51 11.62
N GLN A 340 -27.53 8.21 11.89
CA GLN A 340 -28.24 7.65 13.05
C GLN A 340 -27.54 8.04 14.35
N GLN A 341 -26.22 7.87 14.45
CA GLN A 341 -25.42 8.25 15.62
C GLN A 341 -25.56 9.74 15.95
N ALA A 342 -25.53 10.62 14.94
CA ALA A 342 -25.73 12.04 15.12
C ALA A 342 -27.13 12.38 15.67
N ARG A 343 -28.18 11.73 15.16
CA ARG A 343 -29.56 11.89 15.66
C ARG A 343 -29.70 11.42 17.10
N GLU A 344 -29.13 10.27 17.45
CA GLU A 344 -29.16 9.73 18.81
C GLU A 344 -28.43 10.64 19.80
N THR A 345 -27.25 11.13 19.41
CA THR A 345 -26.47 12.08 20.22
C THR A 345 -27.23 13.39 20.44
N SER A 346 -27.88 13.92 19.39
CA SER A 346 -28.69 15.14 19.49
C SER A 346 -29.89 14.98 20.43
N LEU A 347 -30.59 13.83 20.35
CA LEU A 347 -31.71 13.51 21.25
C LEU A 347 -31.24 13.34 22.71
N ALA A 348 -30.10 12.69 22.92
CA ALA A 348 -29.51 12.54 24.25
C ALA A 348 -29.10 13.88 24.87
N ASP A 349 -28.54 14.79 24.07
CA ASP A 349 -28.19 16.15 24.50
C ASP A 349 -29.43 16.98 24.85
N GLU A 350 -30.51 16.85 24.07
CA GLU A 350 -31.78 17.52 24.36
C GLU A 350 -32.41 17.01 25.67
N ASP A 351 -32.42 15.69 25.89
CA ASP A 351 -32.89 15.09 27.15
C ASP A 351 -32.01 15.50 28.34
N ALA A 352 -30.69 15.54 28.17
CA ALA A 352 -29.76 16.01 29.20
C ALA A 352 -29.96 17.50 29.53
N ARG A 353 -30.23 18.35 28.53
CA ARG A 353 -30.58 19.77 28.73
C ARG A 353 -31.92 19.92 29.46
N LEU A 354 -32.93 19.15 29.06
CA LEU A 354 -34.24 19.15 29.71
C LEU A 354 -34.13 18.73 31.18
N ARG A 355 -33.39 17.66 31.49
CA ARG A 355 -33.13 17.22 32.86
C ARG A 355 -32.43 18.30 33.71
N ARG A 356 -31.40 18.98 33.17
CA ARG A 356 -30.75 20.11 33.87
C ARG A 356 -31.67 21.32 34.06
N SER A 357 -32.66 21.51 33.21
CA SER A 357 -33.65 22.60 33.33
C SER A 357 -34.77 22.32 34.34
N ILE A 358 -34.97 21.03 34.69
CA ILE A 358 -36.02 20.56 35.61
C ILE A 358 -35.51 20.42 37.06
N ASP A 359 -34.19 20.51 37.30
CA ASP A 359 -33.58 20.60 38.64
C ASP A 359 -33.02 22.01 38.93
N PRO A 360 -33.83 22.96 39.46
CA PRO A 360 -33.33 24.25 39.93
C PRO A 360 -32.86 24.28 41.40
N TYR A 361 -32.72 23.14 42.10
CA TYR A 361 -32.47 23.14 43.56
C TYR A 361 -31.45 22.13 44.06
#